data_AF-E4TK24-F1
#
_entry.id   AF-E4TK24-F1
#
_cell.length_a   1.000
_cell.length_b   1.000
_cell.length_c   1.000
_cell.angle_alpha   90.00
_cell.angle_beta   90.00
_cell.angle_gamma   90.00
#
_symmetry.space_group_name_H-M   'P 1'
#
loop_
_entity.id
_entity.type
_entity.pdbx_description
1 polymer ?
#
loop_
_entity_poly.entity_id
_entity_poly.type
_entity_poly.pdbx_seq_one_letter_code
_entity_poly.pdbx_strand_id
1 'polypeptide(L)'
;MHHTIGWVIFSLVVIFLLVLDLGVFNKKAHVISIKEAVFTSAIWIAVAFAFNIGIYFFNGEQQAVEFLTGYIVEKALSVDNIFVMIMIFNVFQIPPQFQHKILFWGILGAIVMRGLMIFLGIALIEKFHWIFYIFGLLLIYSAVKMAFKKEDETIDFDSKWYIKLLKKLYPITSDRENGKFLITIDNKRHITPLLLALFTIEFTDLIFAIDSIPAIFAITTDSFIVFTSNIFAILGLRSLYFAVSGIVEIFHFLKYGLSIVLGYVGLKMILIDIIKIPTLLSLIIIIGVLSVSIFLSLILPKDKK
;
A
#
# COMPACT_ATOMS: atom_id res chain seq x y z
N MET A 1 16.13 -1.24 26.13
CA MET A 1 16.09 -2.73 26.02
C MET A 1 14.76 -3.26 25.51
N HIS A 2 13.59 -2.76 25.96
CA HIS A 2 12.28 -3.26 25.48
C HIS A 2 12.01 -3.03 23.98
N HIS A 3 12.39 -1.87 23.41
CA HIS A 3 12.21 -1.64 21.97
C HIS A 3 13.02 -2.62 21.10
N THR A 4 14.28 -2.88 21.42
CA THR A 4 15.16 -3.76 20.63
C THR A 4 14.64 -5.20 20.57
N ILE A 5 14.09 -5.70 21.69
CA ILE A 5 13.48 -7.04 21.75
C ILE A 5 12.21 -7.08 20.90
N GLY A 6 11.36 -6.04 20.96
CA GLY A 6 10.18 -5.91 20.11
C GLY A 6 10.51 -5.95 18.62
N TRP A 7 11.56 -5.22 18.20
CA TRP A 7 12.05 -5.22 16.80
C TRP A 7 12.54 -6.58 16.34
N VAL A 8 13.29 -7.30 17.19
CA VAL A 8 13.79 -8.65 16.87
C VAL A 8 12.62 -9.65 16.76
N ILE A 9 11.71 -9.67 17.73
CA ILE A 9 10.53 -10.55 17.72
C ILE A 9 9.68 -10.25 16.49
N PHE A 10 9.41 -8.97 16.21
CA PHE A 10 8.62 -8.57 15.06
C PHE A 10 9.28 -9.00 13.75
N SER A 11 10.59 -8.80 13.60
CA SER A 11 11.33 -9.20 12.41
C SER A 11 11.28 -10.72 12.19
N LEU A 12 11.41 -11.51 13.27
CA LEU A 12 11.23 -12.97 13.21
C LEU A 12 9.81 -13.36 12.78
N VAL A 13 8.79 -12.68 13.33
CA VAL A 13 7.38 -12.89 12.94
C VAL A 13 7.17 -12.54 11.47
N VAL A 14 7.68 -11.42 10.98
CA VAL A 14 7.56 -11.02 9.57
C VAL A 14 8.26 -12.02 8.65
N ILE A 15 9.48 -12.43 8.98
CA ILE A 15 10.21 -13.45 8.19
C ILE A 15 9.41 -14.76 8.18
N PHE A 16 8.90 -15.20 9.33
CA PHE A 16 8.07 -16.39 9.42
C PHE A 16 6.79 -16.28 8.58
N LEU A 17 6.09 -15.14 8.65
CA LEU A 17 4.88 -14.88 7.87
C LEU A 17 5.17 -14.84 6.36
N LEU A 18 6.28 -14.23 5.94
CA LEU A 18 6.73 -14.24 4.54
C LEU A 18 7.07 -15.65 4.07
N VAL A 19 7.76 -16.45 4.91
CA VAL A 19 8.08 -17.85 4.60
C VAL A 19 6.81 -18.69 4.51
N LEU A 20 5.82 -18.50 5.39
CA LEU A 20 4.53 -19.19 5.29
C LEU A 20 3.78 -18.81 4.01
N ASP A 21 3.75 -17.51 3.70
CA ASP A 21 3.08 -16.99 2.51
C ASP A 21 3.67 -17.60 1.22
N LEU A 22 5.00 -17.71 1.16
CA LEU A 22 5.72 -18.24 0.01
C LEU A 22 5.75 -19.77 -0.06
N GLY A 23 6.02 -20.41 1.07
CA GLY A 23 6.33 -21.84 1.15
C GLY A 23 5.10 -22.72 1.26
N VAL A 24 4.03 -22.24 1.91
CA VAL A 24 2.84 -23.04 2.24
C VAL A 24 1.66 -22.62 1.37
N PHE A 25 1.28 -21.34 1.39
CA PHE A 25 0.06 -20.89 0.72
C PHE A 25 0.21 -20.82 -0.81
N ASN A 26 1.41 -20.57 -1.35
CA ASN A 26 1.58 -20.19 -2.76
C ASN A 26 2.71 -20.93 -3.49
N LYS A 27 2.99 -22.17 -3.07
CA LYS A 27 4.07 -23.00 -3.64
C LYS A 27 3.88 -23.32 -5.14
N LYS A 28 2.65 -23.24 -5.67
CA LYS A 28 2.32 -23.54 -7.07
C LYS A 28 1.66 -22.34 -7.75
N ALA A 29 2.15 -21.99 -8.93
CA ALA A 29 1.52 -21.01 -9.80
C ALA A 29 0.15 -21.54 -10.23
N HIS A 30 -0.91 -21.01 -9.65
CA HIS A 30 -2.29 -21.29 -10.01
C HIS A 30 -3.09 -19.97 -9.95
N VAL A 31 -4.23 -19.94 -10.63
CA VAL A 31 -5.12 -18.78 -10.59
C VAL A 31 -5.87 -18.82 -9.26
N ILE A 32 -5.60 -17.85 -8.39
CA ILE A 32 -6.26 -17.73 -7.08
C ILE A 32 -7.72 -17.35 -7.30
N SER A 33 -8.64 -18.11 -6.72
CA SER A 33 -10.07 -17.81 -6.78
C SER A 33 -10.43 -16.65 -5.83
N ILE A 34 -11.50 -15.89 -6.13
CA ILE A 34 -11.95 -14.78 -5.26
C ILE A 34 -12.24 -15.27 -3.83
N LYS A 35 -12.85 -16.46 -3.68
CA LYS A 35 -13.17 -17.03 -2.36
C LYS A 35 -11.90 -17.27 -1.53
N GLU A 36 -10.89 -17.87 -2.15
CA GLU A 36 -9.59 -18.11 -1.53
C GLU A 36 -8.86 -16.81 -1.20
N ALA A 37 -8.92 -15.82 -2.11
CA ALA A 37 -8.33 -14.50 -1.91
C ALA A 37 -8.97 -13.76 -0.72
N VAL A 38 -10.30 -13.80 -0.61
CA VAL A 38 -11.04 -13.19 0.52
C VAL A 38 -10.70 -13.90 1.82
N PHE A 39 -10.68 -15.24 1.83
CA PHE A 39 -10.34 -16.01 3.03
C PHE A 39 -8.91 -15.74 3.50
N THR A 40 -7.94 -15.77 2.59
CA THR A 40 -6.55 -15.48 2.93
C THR A 40 -6.36 -14.02 3.36
N SER A 41 -7.06 -13.07 2.74
CA SER A 41 -7.09 -11.67 3.19
C SER A 41 -7.63 -11.54 4.62
N ALA A 42 -8.71 -12.26 4.95
CA ALA A 42 -9.27 -12.27 6.31
C ALA A 42 -8.28 -12.84 7.34
N ILE A 43 -7.50 -13.86 6.99
CA ILE A 43 -6.41 -14.38 7.84
C ILE A 43 -5.38 -13.28 8.10
N TRP A 44 -4.91 -12.58 7.07
CA TRP A 44 -3.93 -11.50 7.23
C TRP A 44 -4.44 -10.37 8.12
N ILE A 45 -5.72 -10.01 7.97
CA ILE A 45 -6.39 -9.04 8.85
C ILE A 45 -6.41 -9.57 10.29
N ALA A 46 -6.83 -10.82 10.50
CA ALA A 46 -6.88 -11.42 11.84
C ALA A 46 -5.50 -11.44 12.52
N VAL A 47 -4.43 -11.71 11.78
CA VAL A 47 -3.06 -11.66 12.29
C VAL A 47 -2.67 -10.23 12.74
N ALA A 48 -3.03 -9.21 11.96
CA ALA A 48 -2.79 -7.82 12.34
C ALA A 48 -3.57 -7.42 13.62
N PHE A 49 -4.82 -7.87 13.76
CA PHE A 49 -5.61 -7.67 14.97
C PHE A 49 -5.02 -8.42 16.18
N ALA A 50 -4.56 -9.65 16.01
CA ALA A 50 -3.88 -10.41 17.06
C ALA A 50 -2.60 -9.69 17.52
N PHE A 51 -1.82 -9.13 16.59
CA PHE A 51 -0.67 -8.32 16.91
C PHE A 51 -1.06 -7.06 17.69
N ASN A 52 -2.14 -6.37 17.28
CA ASN A 52 -2.64 -5.19 18.00
C ASN A 52 -3.08 -5.51 19.44
N ILE A 53 -3.71 -6.65 19.66
CA ILE A 53 -4.03 -7.15 21.01
C ILE A 53 -2.75 -7.35 21.81
N GLY A 54 -1.70 -7.89 21.19
CA GLY A 54 -0.36 -7.95 21.78
C GLY A 54 0.15 -6.57 22.21
N ILE A 55 0.10 -5.58 21.32
CA ILE A 55 0.47 -4.19 21.65
C ILE A 55 -0.35 -3.67 22.84
N TYR A 56 -1.66 -3.91 22.87
CA TYR A 56 -2.51 -3.47 23.97
C TYR A 56 -2.00 -3.96 25.34
N PHE A 57 -1.59 -5.22 25.44
CA PHE A 57 -1.09 -5.80 26.69
C PHE A 57 0.36 -5.43 27.03
N PHE A 58 1.25 -5.33 26.04
CA PHE A 58 2.69 -5.09 26.28
C PHE A 58 3.09 -3.61 26.27
N ASN A 59 2.38 -2.79 25.49
CA ASN A 59 2.71 -1.41 25.18
C ASN A 59 1.62 -0.42 25.63
N GLY A 60 0.41 -0.92 25.92
CA GLY A 60 -0.70 -0.14 26.45
C GLY A 60 -1.72 0.30 25.38
N GLU A 61 -2.84 0.83 25.87
CA GLU A 61 -3.99 1.22 25.04
C GLU A 61 -3.64 2.24 23.97
N GLN A 62 -2.87 3.27 24.31
CA GLN A 62 -2.54 4.34 23.38
C GLN A 62 -1.81 3.82 22.13
N GLN A 63 -0.76 3.01 22.31
CA GLN A 63 0.00 2.47 21.18
C GLN A 63 -0.81 1.47 20.35
N ALA A 64 -1.75 0.74 20.98
CA ALA A 64 -2.67 -0.14 20.25
C ALA A 64 -3.67 0.65 19.40
N VAL A 65 -4.21 1.76 19.92
CA VAL A 65 -5.08 2.64 19.13
C VAL A 65 -4.29 3.29 17.99
N GLU A 66 -3.06 3.74 18.23
CA GLU A 66 -2.17 4.27 17.18
C GLU A 66 -1.86 3.23 16.10
N PHE A 67 -1.51 2.00 16.48
CA PHE A 67 -1.28 0.90 15.54
C PHE A 67 -2.51 0.61 14.70
N LEU A 68 -3.69 0.45 15.34
CA LEU A 68 -4.92 0.12 14.64
C LEU A 68 -5.35 1.23 13.69
N THR A 69 -5.22 2.49 14.11
CA THR A 69 -5.51 3.66 13.27
C THR A 69 -4.56 3.70 12.08
N GLY A 70 -3.26 3.51 12.31
CA GLY A 70 -2.26 3.45 11.27
C GLY A 70 -2.50 2.32 10.28
N TYR A 71 -2.76 1.12 10.79
CA TYR A 71 -3.05 -0.06 10.00
C TYR A 71 -4.28 0.14 9.10
N ILE A 72 -5.36 0.72 9.63
CA ILE A 72 -6.57 0.97 8.84
C ILE A 72 -6.33 2.01 7.75
N VAL A 73 -5.64 3.11 8.06
CA VAL A 73 -5.30 4.13 7.06
C VAL A 73 -4.42 3.54 5.95
N GLU A 74 -3.36 2.84 6.32
CA GLU A 74 -2.45 2.21 5.36
C GLU A 74 -3.14 1.11 4.55
N LYS A 75 -3.99 0.29 5.18
CA LYS A 75 -4.77 -0.73 4.48
C LYS A 75 -5.77 -0.10 3.51
N ALA A 76 -6.42 1.00 3.89
CA ALA A 76 -7.34 1.71 3.02
C ALA A 76 -6.63 2.34 1.80
N LEU A 77 -5.48 3.00 2.03
CA LEU A 77 -4.65 3.57 0.96
C LEU A 77 -4.06 2.48 0.06
N SER A 78 -3.76 1.30 0.59
CA SER A 78 -3.29 0.17 -0.22
C SER A 78 -4.30 -0.30 -1.27
N VAL A 79 -5.60 -0.01 -1.10
CA VAL A 79 -6.62 -0.31 -2.11
C VAL A 79 -6.43 0.58 -3.35
N ASP A 80 -6.11 1.87 -3.19
CA ASP A 80 -5.74 2.75 -4.31
C ASP A 80 -4.51 2.21 -5.05
N ASN A 81 -3.52 1.71 -4.31
CA ASN A 81 -2.34 1.07 -4.89
C ASN A 81 -2.73 -0.16 -5.72
N ILE A 82 -3.69 -0.98 -5.26
CA ILE A 82 -4.20 -2.14 -5.99
C ILE A 82 -4.84 -1.72 -7.33
N PHE A 83 -5.66 -0.67 -7.36
CA PHE A 83 -6.24 -0.18 -8.63
C PHE A 83 -5.15 0.17 -9.64
N VAL A 84 -4.07 0.81 -9.19
CA VAL A 84 -2.93 1.11 -10.08
C VAL A 84 -2.17 -0.16 -10.49
N MET A 85 -2.00 -1.15 -9.60
CA MET A 85 -1.42 -2.44 -9.98
C MET A 85 -2.24 -3.15 -11.05
N ILE A 86 -3.58 -3.18 -10.93
CA ILE A 86 -4.49 -3.76 -11.93
C ILE A 86 -4.29 -3.05 -13.27
N MET A 87 -4.26 -1.71 -13.27
CA MET A 87 -4.03 -0.91 -14.47
C MET A 87 -2.67 -1.22 -15.11
N ILE A 88 -1.60 -1.30 -14.31
CA ILE A 88 -0.26 -1.63 -14.78
C ILE A 88 -0.24 -3.02 -15.44
N PHE A 89 -0.83 -4.04 -14.78
CA PHE A 89 -0.89 -5.38 -15.35
C PHE A 89 -1.70 -5.45 -16.65
N ASN A 90 -2.78 -4.68 -16.75
CA ASN A 90 -3.57 -4.57 -17.97
C ASN A 90 -2.80 -3.89 -19.10
N VAL A 91 -2.11 -2.77 -18.82
CA VAL A 91 -1.32 -2.03 -19.82
C VAL A 91 -0.16 -2.87 -20.35
N PHE A 92 0.59 -3.55 -19.47
CA PHE A 92 1.69 -4.42 -19.89
C PHE A 92 1.23 -5.81 -20.36
N GLN A 93 -0.08 -6.09 -20.28
CA GLN A 93 -0.72 -7.35 -20.66
C GLN A 93 -0.08 -8.55 -19.96
N ILE A 94 0.13 -8.46 -18.65
CA ILE A 94 0.79 -9.51 -17.86
C ILE A 94 -0.15 -10.71 -17.67
N PRO A 95 0.25 -11.92 -18.10
CA PRO A 95 -0.55 -13.12 -17.88
C PRO A 95 -0.85 -13.36 -16.39
N PRO A 96 -2.09 -13.75 -16.00
CA PRO A 96 -2.49 -13.93 -14.60
C PRO A 96 -1.53 -14.84 -13.80
N GLN A 97 -1.02 -15.89 -14.45
CA GLN A 97 -0.07 -16.83 -13.86
C GLN A 97 1.27 -16.20 -13.45
N PHE A 98 1.63 -15.01 -13.92
CA PHE A 98 2.87 -14.31 -13.53
C PHE A 98 2.63 -13.10 -12.64
N GLN A 99 1.38 -12.66 -12.46
CA GLN A 99 1.05 -11.54 -11.57
C GLN A 99 1.48 -11.82 -10.13
N HIS A 100 1.30 -13.05 -9.64
CA HIS A 100 1.72 -13.46 -8.30
C HIS A 100 3.23 -13.20 -8.04
N LYS A 101 4.06 -13.49 -9.05
CA LYS A 101 5.51 -13.34 -8.97
C LYS A 101 5.89 -11.87 -8.89
N ILE A 102 5.23 -11.02 -9.68
CA ILE A 102 5.47 -9.58 -9.64
C ILE A 102 5.01 -8.99 -8.31
N LEU A 103 3.82 -9.35 -7.84
CA LEU A 103 3.29 -8.89 -6.55
C LEU A 103 4.21 -9.29 -5.39
N PHE A 104 4.79 -10.49 -5.43
CA PHE A 104 5.74 -10.93 -4.42
C PHE A 104 6.99 -10.05 -4.33
N TRP A 105 7.68 -9.84 -5.47
CA TRP A 105 8.84 -8.96 -5.51
C TRP A 105 8.46 -7.52 -5.19
N GLY A 106 7.27 -7.09 -5.63
CA GLY A 106 6.62 -5.82 -5.31
C GLY A 106 6.48 -5.56 -3.81
N ILE A 107 6.01 -6.56 -3.07
CA ILE A 107 5.85 -6.47 -1.60
C ILE A 107 7.20 -6.37 -0.91
N LEU A 108 8.19 -7.16 -1.35
CA LEU A 108 9.53 -7.10 -0.77
C LEU A 108 10.19 -5.74 -1.00
N GLY A 109 10.12 -5.20 -2.22
CA GLY A 109 10.66 -3.88 -2.51
C GLY A 109 9.91 -2.78 -1.76
N ALA A 110 8.58 -2.83 -1.70
CA ALA A 110 7.78 -1.90 -0.92
C ALA A 110 8.17 -1.89 0.58
N ILE A 111 8.36 -3.05 1.21
CA ILE A 111 8.79 -3.14 2.61
C ILE A 111 10.14 -2.43 2.82
N VAL A 112 11.10 -2.65 1.92
CA VAL A 112 12.43 -2.01 2.01
C VAL A 112 12.32 -0.51 1.79
N MET A 113 11.66 -0.08 0.72
CA MET A 113 11.52 1.32 0.34
C MET A 113 10.77 2.12 1.41
N ARG A 114 9.66 1.58 1.93
CA ARG A 114 8.92 2.23 3.01
C ARG A 114 9.69 2.26 4.30
N GLY A 115 10.43 1.20 4.64
CA GLY A 115 11.35 1.23 5.78
C GLY A 115 12.32 2.40 5.68
N LEU A 116 13.00 2.54 4.54
CA LEU A 116 13.91 3.66 4.29
C LEU A 116 13.22 5.03 4.41
N MET A 117 12.05 5.20 3.77
CA MET A 117 11.32 6.47 3.82
C MET A 117 10.78 6.80 5.21
N ILE A 118 10.35 5.82 6.00
CA ILE A 118 9.90 6.02 7.38
C ILE A 118 11.06 6.54 8.22
N PHE A 119 12.23 5.90 8.17
CA PHE A 119 13.40 6.36 8.92
C PHE A 119 13.87 7.75 8.47
N LEU A 120 13.85 8.01 7.16
CA LEU A 120 14.14 9.36 6.63
C LEU A 120 13.12 10.39 7.10
N GLY A 121 11.83 10.05 7.09
CA GLY A 121 10.75 10.93 7.53
C GLY A 121 10.82 11.26 9.02
N ILE A 122 11.12 10.28 9.87
CA ILE A 122 11.35 10.50 11.31
C ILE A 122 12.53 11.46 11.50
N ALA A 123 13.66 11.21 10.83
CA ALA A 123 14.84 12.06 10.93
C ALA A 123 14.57 13.51 10.46
N LEU A 124 13.66 13.71 9.50
CA LEU A 124 13.21 15.03 9.08
C LEU A 124 12.33 15.69 10.14
N ILE A 125 11.35 14.96 10.69
CA ILE A 125 10.43 15.46 11.72
C ILE A 125 11.17 15.87 12.99
N GLU A 126 12.12 15.05 13.46
CA GLU A 126 12.91 15.35 14.65
C GLU A 126 13.77 16.60 14.50
N LYS A 127 14.23 16.90 13.28
CA LYS A 127 15.06 18.09 13.00
C LYS A 127 14.24 19.33 12.67
N PHE A 128 13.06 19.15 12.07
CA PHE A 128 12.30 20.22 11.46
C PHE A 128 10.82 20.10 11.84
N HIS A 129 10.43 20.70 12.98
CA HIS A 129 9.01 20.73 13.39
C HIS A 129 8.08 21.28 12.31
N TRP A 130 8.54 22.23 11.50
CA TRP A 130 7.74 22.82 10.43
C TRP A 130 7.40 21.85 9.28
N ILE A 131 8.04 20.67 9.23
CA ILE A 131 7.76 19.64 8.22
C ILE A 131 6.33 19.12 8.31
N PHE A 132 5.71 19.14 9.50
CA PHE A 132 4.30 18.77 9.67
C PHE A 132 3.37 19.62 8.80
N TYR A 133 3.67 20.91 8.63
CA TYR A 133 2.90 21.80 7.77
C TYR A 133 3.08 21.47 6.29
N ILE A 134 4.31 21.15 5.84
CA ILE A 134 4.54 20.68 4.46
C ILE A 134 3.73 19.41 4.20
N PHE A 135 3.89 18.43 5.09
CA PHE A 135 3.21 17.15 5.00
C PHE A 135 1.69 17.31 5.01
N GLY A 136 1.16 18.19 5.87
CA GLY A 136 -0.27 18.51 5.89
C GLY A 136 -0.76 19.14 4.59
N LEU A 137 -0.02 20.11 4.04
CA LEU A 137 -0.35 20.72 2.74
C LEU A 137 -0.29 19.71 1.59
N LEU A 138 0.70 18.81 1.61
CA LEU A 138 0.84 17.74 0.63
C LEU A 138 -0.38 16.81 0.68
N LEU A 139 -0.79 16.37 1.86
CA LEU A 139 -1.97 15.52 2.02
C LEU A 139 -3.26 16.18 1.53
N ILE A 140 -3.45 17.47 1.82
CA ILE A 140 -4.59 18.24 1.31
C ILE A 140 -4.54 18.33 -0.22
N TYR A 141 -3.36 18.59 -0.79
CA TYR A 141 -3.19 18.61 -2.24
C TYR A 141 -3.55 17.26 -2.86
N SER A 142 -3.08 16.15 -2.30
CA SER A 142 -3.37 14.80 -2.78
C SER A 142 -4.86 14.44 -2.63
N ALA A 143 -5.49 14.85 -1.52
CA ALA A 143 -6.93 14.72 -1.31
C ALA A 143 -7.74 15.43 -2.41
N VAL A 144 -7.44 16.71 -2.67
CA VAL A 144 -8.12 17.50 -3.70
C VAL A 144 -7.88 16.89 -5.09
N LYS A 145 -6.63 16.58 -5.42
CA LYS A 145 -6.28 15.95 -6.70
C LYS A 145 -7.03 14.64 -6.89
N MET A 146 -7.11 13.80 -5.87
CA MET A 146 -7.82 12.52 -5.94
C MET A 146 -9.33 12.72 -6.12
N ALA A 147 -9.95 13.66 -5.38
CA ALA A 147 -11.39 13.94 -5.49
C ALA A 147 -11.81 14.42 -6.89
N PHE A 148 -10.97 15.21 -7.58
CA PHE A 148 -11.29 15.80 -8.88
C PHE A 148 -10.68 15.07 -10.09
N LYS A 149 -9.87 14.03 -9.89
CA LYS A 149 -9.28 13.26 -11.00
C LYS A 149 -10.37 12.51 -11.77
N LYS A 150 -10.46 12.72 -13.09
CA LYS A 150 -11.37 11.94 -13.96
C LYS A 150 -10.86 10.50 -14.14
N GLU A 151 -11.76 9.53 -14.17
CA GLU A 151 -11.43 8.10 -14.27
C GLU A 151 -11.01 7.67 -15.69
N ASP A 152 -11.37 8.44 -16.71
CA ASP A 152 -11.16 8.08 -18.13
C ASP A 152 -9.80 8.52 -18.72
N GLU A 153 -8.88 9.03 -17.91
CA GLU A 153 -7.52 9.30 -18.39
C GLU A 153 -6.73 7.99 -18.49
N THR A 154 -6.57 7.50 -19.72
CA THR A 154 -5.64 6.41 -20.01
C THR A 154 -4.23 6.85 -19.62
N ILE A 155 -3.66 6.22 -18.59
CA ILE A 155 -2.30 6.52 -18.15
C ILE A 155 -1.34 5.98 -19.21
N ASP A 156 -0.79 6.88 -20.03
CA ASP A 156 0.31 6.54 -20.92
C ASP A 156 1.59 6.33 -20.11
N PHE A 157 1.94 5.06 -19.90
CA PHE A 157 3.15 4.67 -19.19
C PHE A 157 4.39 4.78 -20.09
N ASP A 158 4.24 4.63 -21.41
CA ASP A 158 5.39 4.61 -22.33
C ASP A 158 6.08 5.96 -22.47
N SER A 159 5.35 7.06 -22.24
CA SER A 159 5.92 8.42 -22.25
C SER A 159 6.65 8.81 -20.96
N LYS A 160 6.50 8.06 -19.87
CA LYS A 160 7.07 8.42 -18.57
C LYS A 160 8.59 8.28 -18.53
N TRP A 161 9.25 9.22 -17.87
CA TRP A 161 10.71 9.34 -17.85
C TRP A 161 11.41 8.11 -17.26
N TYR A 162 10.83 7.51 -16.21
CA TYR A 162 11.43 6.35 -15.53
C TYR A 162 11.34 5.08 -16.37
N ILE A 163 10.30 4.95 -17.21
CA ILE A 163 10.21 3.89 -18.21
C ILE A 163 11.22 4.15 -19.33
N LYS A 164 11.32 5.38 -19.85
CA LYS A 164 12.34 5.75 -20.85
C LYS A 164 13.77 5.48 -20.36
N LEU A 165 14.05 5.73 -19.08
CA LEU A 165 15.35 5.42 -18.46
C LEU A 165 15.65 3.92 -18.51
N LEU A 166 14.69 3.07 -18.18
CA LEU A 166 14.84 1.62 -18.30
C LEU A 166 15.04 1.16 -19.75
N LYS A 167 14.25 1.71 -20.70
CA LYS A 167 14.39 1.41 -22.14
C LYS A 167 15.77 1.80 -22.67
N LYS A 168 16.41 2.82 -22.09
CA LYS A 168 17.76 3.25 -22.44
C LYS A 168 18.85 2.31 -21.92
N LEU A 169 18.63 1.67 -20.77
CA LEU A 169 19.60 0.79 -20.14
C LEU A 169 19.64 -0.60 -20.76
N TYR A 170 18.50 -1.13 -21.20
CA TYR A 170 18.40 -2.46 -21.82
C TYR A 170 17.33 -2.49 -22.93
N PRO A 171 17.54 -3.27 -24.02
CA PRO A 171 16.50 -3.51 -25.02
C PRO A 171 15.29 -4.25 -24.43
N ILE A 172 14.10 -3.98 -24.95
CA ILE A 172 12.86 -4.64 -24.51
C ILE A 172 12.49 -5.77 -25.46
N THR A 173 12.09 -6.90 -24.90
CA THR A 173 11.42 -7.98 -25.64
C THR A 173 9.90 -7.89 -25.52
N SER A 174 9.18 -8.44 -26.49
CA SER A 174 7.73 -8.64 -26.44
C SER A 174 7.32 -9.93 -25.71
N ASP A 175 8.29 -10.75 -25.28
CA ASP A 175 8.04 -12.02 -24.60
C ASP A 175 7.45 -11.82 -23.19
N ARG A 176 6.20 -12.29 -23.03
CA ARG A 176 5.43 -12.26 -21.79
C ARG A 176 5.24 -13.66 -21.18
N GLU A 177 5.63 -14.72 -21.89
CA GLU A 177 5.23 -16.09 -21.58
C GLU A 177 6.32 -16.88 -20.84
N ASN A 178 7.58 -16.50 -20.97
CA ASN A 178 8.67 -17.22 -20.30
C ASN A 178 8.76 -17.00 -18.78
N GLY A 179 7.97 -16.10 -18.20
CA GLY A 179 7.93 -15.85 -16.75
C GLY A 179 9.23 -15.28 -16.14
N LYS A 180 10.24 -14.98 -16.96
CA LYS A 180 11.53 -14.44 -16.55
C LYS A 180 11.50 -12.91 -16.63
N PHE A 181 12.23 -12.25 -15.73
CA PHE A 181 12.40 -10.79 -15.74
C PHE A 181 13.42 -10.31 -16.79
N LEU A 182 14.41 -11.16 -17.05
CA LEU A 182 15.45 -10.95 -18.05
C LEU A 182 15.56 -12.20 -18.91
N ILE A 183 15.67 -12.00 -20.21
CA ILE A 183 15.96 -13.08 -21.16
C ILE A 183 17.18 -12.69 -21.99
N THR A 184 17.86 -13.69 -22.55
CA THR A 184 19.01 -13.45 -23.45
C THR A 184 18.58 -13.79 -24.87
N ILE A 185 18.62 -12.80 -25.75
CA ILE A 185 18.38 -12.94 -27.20
C ILE A 185 19.63 -12.42 -27.88
N ASP A 186 20.21 -13.19 -28.81
CA ASP A 186 21.40 -12.81 -29.57
C ASP A 186 22.57 -12.33 -28.69
N ASN A 187 22.84 -13.08 -27.61
CA ASN A 187 23.88 -12.79 -26.62
C ASN A 187 23.74 -11.43 -25.89
N LYS A 188 22.57 -10.79 -25.98
CA LYS A 188 22.22 -9.54 -25.28
C LYS A 188 21.07 -9.78 -24.30
N ARG A 189 21.19 -9.19 -23.10
CA ARG A 189 20.11 -9.22 -22.10
C ARG A 189 18.99 -8.27 -22.50
N HIS A 190 17.78 -8.79 -22.54
CA HIS A 190 16.56 -8.05 -22.81
C HIS A 190 15.68 -8.03 -21.56
N ILE A 191 15.07 -6.88 -21.29
CA ILE A 191 14.07 -6.70 -20.25
C ILE A 191 12.73 -7.20 -20.77
N THR A 192 12.04 -8.01 -19.96
CA THR A 192 10.67 -8.45 -20.27
C THR A 192 9.62 -7.47 -19.72
N PRO A 193 8.37 -7.52 -20.23
CA PRO A 193 7.28 -6.72 -19.68
C PRO A 193 7.01 -6.98 -18.19
N LEU A 194 7.35 -8.18 -17.68
CA LEU A 194 7.22 -8.50 -16.25
C LEU A 194 8.12 -7.60 -15.38
N LEU A 195 9.34 -7.30 -15.83
CA LEU A 195 10.27 -6.45 -15.09
C LEU A 195 9.87 -4.97 -15.22
N LEU A 196 9.34 -4.56 -16.38
CA LEU A 196 8.77 -3.21 -16.54
C LEU A 196 7.56 -3.00 -15.61
N ALA A 197 6.67 -3.99 -15.53
CA ALA A 197 5.53 -3.94 -14.62
C ALA A 197 5.98 -3.90 -13.15
N LEU A 198 6.92 -4.77 -12.75
CA LEU A 198 7.48 -4.76 -11.39
C LEU A 198 8.08 -3.39 -11.03
N PHE A 199 8.95 -2.86 -11.90
CA PHE A 199 9.58 -1.57 -11.65
C PHE A 199 8.55 -0.42 -11.61
N THR A 200 7.53 -0.47 -12.47
CA THR A 200 6.46 0.53 -12.48
C THR A 200 5.64 0.46 -11.18
N ILE A 201 5.37 -0.74 -10.67
CA ILE A 201 4.69 -0.93 -9.38
C ILE A 201 5.53 -0.35 -8.23
N GLU A 202 6.81 -0.71 -8.14
CA GLU A 202 7.73 -0.20 -7.11
C GLU A 202 7.82 1.34 -7.14
N PHE A 203 7.96 1.91 -8.33
CA PHE A 203 8.04 3.36 -8.48
C PHE A 203 6.70 4.05 -8.13
N THR A 204 5.58 3.40 -8.42
CA THR A 204 4.26 3.93 -8.04
C THR A 204 4.06 3.82 -6.53
N ASP A 205 4.47 2.73 -5.87
CA ASP A 205 4.41 2.63 -4.40
C ASP A 205 5.29 3.69 -3.74
N LEU A 206 6.47 3.98 -4.29
CA LEU A 206 7.30 5.10 -3.84
C LEU A 206 6.56 6.45 -3.93
N ILE A 207 5.81 6.69 -5.02
CA ILE A 207 4.97 7.90 -5.14
C ILE A 207 3.86 7.88 -4.11
N PHE A 208 3.17 6.76 -3.90
CA PHE A 208 2.09 6.63 -2.93
C PHE A 208 2.56 6.79 -1.48
N ALA A 209 3.79 6.36 -1.19
CA ALA A 209 4.40 6.54 0.11
C ALA A 209 4.62 8.02 0.46
N ILE A 210 4.66 8.92 -0.53
CA ILE A 210 4.69 10.37 -0.30
C ILE A 210 3.39 10.85 0.36
N ASP A 211 2.26 10.20 0.09
CA ASP A 211 0.98 10.49 0.75
C ASP A 211 0.82 9.66 2.04
N SER A 212 1.11 8.37 1.99
CA SER A 212 0.79 7.48 3.13
C SER A 212 1.72 7.70 4.34
N ILE A 213 3.01 7.98 4.13
CA ILE A 213 3.97 8.15 5.23
C ILE A 213 3.70 9.42 6.06
N PRO A 214 3.46 10.60 5.44
CA PRO A 214 2.95 11.75 6.18
C PRO A 214 1.67 11.45 6.97
N ALA A 215 0.74 10.71 6.37
CA ALA A 215 -0.53 10.39 7.01
C ALA A 215 -0.36 9.57 8.29
N ILE A 216 0.55 8.58 8.31
CA ILE A 216 0.85 7.83 9.53
C ILE A 216 1.57 8.68 10.58
N PHE A 217 2.43 9.62 10.19
CA PHE A 217 3.07 10.54 11.14
C PHE A 217 2.09 11.51 11.81
N ALA A 218 0.94 11.78 11.19
CA ALA A 218 -0.15 12.52 11.83
C ALA A 218 -0.87 11.73 12.94
N ILE A 219 -0.67 10.41 12.98
CA ILE A 219 -1.25 9.50 13.97
C ILE A 219 -0.25 9.29 15.11
N THR A 220 0.99 8.94 14.76
CA THR A 220 2.05 8.65 15.74
C THR A 220 3.42 8.88 15.13
N THR A 221 4.38 9.28 15.98
CA THR A 221 5.79 9.38 15.63
C THR A 221 6.61 8.20 16.17
N ASP A 222 5.96 7.22 16.84
CA ASP A 222 6.62 6.01 17.30
C ASP A 222 7.04 5.15 16.10
N SER A 223 8.35 5.10 15.85
CA SER A 223 8.94 4.36 14.72
C SER A 223 8.51 2.89 14.64
N PHE A 224 8.32 2.22 15.78
CA PHE A 224 7.90 0.83 15.83
C PHE A 224 6.45 0.70 15.40
N ILE A 225 5.57 1.56 15.89
CA ILE A 225 4.15 1.55 15.49
C ILE A 225 3.96 1.94 14.03
N VAL A 226 4.67 2.99 13.56
CA VAL A 226 4.66 3.42 12.16
C VAL A 226 5.10 2.26 11.25
N PHE A 227 6.23 1.62 11.54
CA PHE A 227 6.77 0.56 10.71
C PHE A 227 5.94 -0.73 10.74
N THR A 228 5.54 -1.17 11.94
CA THR A 228 4.78 -2.43 12.09
C THR A 228 3.40 -2.35 11.46
N SER A 229 2.66 -1.25 11.66
CA SER A 229 1.34 -1.06 11.06
C SER A 229 1.40 -1.05 9.53
N ASN A 230 2.43 -0.43 8.97
CA ASN A 230 2.66 -0.36 7.53
C ASN A 230 3.01 -1.73 6.93
N ILE A 231 3.89 -2.49 7.59
CA ILE A 231 4.20 -3.86 7.18
C ILE A 231 2.94 -4.72 7.26
N PHE A 232 2.17 -4.72 8.35
CA PHE A 232 0.93 -5.50 8.41
C PHE A 232 -0.11 -5.08 7.36
N ALA A 233 -0.15 -3.81 6.97
CA ALA A 233 -1.02 -3.34 5.90
C ALA A 233 -0.62 -3.91 4.53
N ILE A 234 0.69 -4.06 4.26
CA ILE A 234 1.22 -4.59 3.00
C ILE A 234 1.30 -6.13 3.01
N LEU A 235 1.48 -6.74 4.17
CA LEU A 235 1.33 -8.18 4.33
C LEU A 235 -0.11 -8.57 3.98
N GLY A 236 -0.25 -9.53 3.06
CA GLY A 236 -1.53 -9.91 2.49
C GLY A 236 -2.00 -9.05 1.31
N LEU A 237 -1.23 -8.07 0.84
CA LEU A 237 -1.57 -7.25 -0.34
C LEU A 237 -1.82 -8.13 -1.58
N ARG A 238 -1.07 -9.23 -1.74
CA ARG A 238 -1.31 -10.18 -2.85
C ARG A 238 -2.71 -10.79 -2.76
N SER A 239 -3.11 -11.27 -1.59
CA SER A 239 -4.46 -11.82 -1.37
C SER A 239 -5.53 -10.74 -1.58
N LEU A 240 -5.29 -9.53 -1.07
CA LEU A 240 -6.20 -8.40 -1.26
C LEU A 240 -6.33 -8.01 -2.74
N TYR A 241 -5.24 -8.02 -3.51
CA TYR A 241 -5.26 -7.78 -4.95
C TYR A 241 -6.22 -8.74 -5.65
N PHE A 242 -6.09 -10.05 -5.43
CA PHE A 242 -6.97 -11.04 -6.08
C PHE A 242 -8.41 -11.00 -5.56
N ALA A 243 -8.61 -10.57 -4.32
CA ALA A 243 -9.95 -10.38 -3.75
C ALA A 243 -10.65 -9.18 -4.40
N VAL A 244 -9.92 -8.07 -4.57
CA VAL A 244 -10.44 -6.79 -5.09
C VAL A 244 -10.53 -6.80 -6.61
N SER A 245 -9.61 -7.45 -7.33
CA SER A 245 -9.56 -7.42 -8.81
C SER A 245 -10.85 -7.95 -9.45
N GLY A 246 -11.58 -8.84 -8.77
CA GLY A 246 -12.86 -9.38 -9.25
C GLY A 246 -14.09 -8.54 -8.90
N ILE A 247 -13.96 -7.54 -8.03
CA ILE A 247 -15.06 -6.69 -7.53
C ILE A 247 -14.72 -5.20 -7.56
N VAL A 248 -13.70 -4.85 -8.36
CA VAL A 248 -13.10 -3.53 -8.45
C VAL A 248 -14.12 -2.45 -8.84
N GLU A 249 -15.08 -2.80 -9.70
CA GLU A 249 -16.16 -1.93 -10.16
C GLU A 249 -17.18 -1.58 -9.06
N ILE A 250 -17.26 -2.40 -8.01
CA ILE A 250 -18.22 -2.19 -6.93
C ILE A 250 -17.81 -0.97 -6.10
N PHE A 251 -16.52 -0.83 -5.75
CA PHE A 251 -16.01 0.16 -4.79
C PHE A 251 -15.74 1.56 -5.37
N HIS A 252 -16.59 2.06 -6.27
CA HIS A 252 -16.38 3.33 -6.97
C HIS A 252 -16.44 4.58 -6.06
N PHE A 253 -17.09 4.53 -4.88
CA PHE A 253 -17.03 5.65 -3.92
C PHE A 253 -15.82 5.62 -2.99
N LEU A 254 -15.03 4.54 -2.96
CA LEU A 254 -13.91 4.39 -2.03
C LEU A 254 -12.85 5.48 -2.25
N LYS A 255 -12.62 5.88 -3.50
CA LYS A 255 -11.75 6.99 -3.87
C LYS A 255 -12.13 8.30 -3.17
N TYR A 256 -13.43 8.62 -3.08
CA TYR A 256 -13.89 9.81 -2.37
C TYR A 256 -13.70 9.66 -0.86
N GLY A 257 -13.96 8.48 -0.30
CA GLY A 257 -13.68 8.18 1.11
C GLY A 257 -12.22 8.40 1.48
N LEU A 258 -11.30 7.85 0.68
CA LEU A 258 -9.86 8.06 0.85
C LEU A 258 -9.48 9.54 0.73
N SER A 259 -10.13 10.30 -0.15
CA SER A 259 -9.82 11.73 -0.32
C SER A 259 -10.23 12.53 0.92
N ILE A 260 -11.38 12.20 1.52
CA ILE A 260 -11.83 12.81 2.77
C ILE A 260 -10.88 12.44 3.90
N VAL A 261 -10.45 11.18 3.99
CA VAL A 261 -9.47 10.73 4.99
C VAL A 261 -8.16 11.50 4.86
N LEU A 262 -7.59 11.60 3.65
CA LEU A 262 -6.34 12.34 3.41
C LEU A 262 -6.49 13.83 3.75
N GLY A 263 -7.61 14.45 3.36
CA GLY A 263 -7.89 15.86 3.68
C GLY A 263 -8.01 16.09 5.18
N TYR A 264 -8.71 15.20 5.89
CA TYR A 264 -8.83 15.23 7.35
C TYR A 264 -7.47 15.08 8.04
N VAL A 265 -6.66 14.10 7.62
CA VAL A 265 -5.34 13.87 8.19
C VAL A 265 -4.41 15.05 7.90
N GLY A 266 -4.44 15.59 6.68
CA GLY A 266 -3.68 16.78 6.31
C GLY A 266 -4.05 18.01 7.14
N LEU A 267 -5.34 18.23 7.37
CA LEU A 267 -5.82 19.30 8.25
C LEU A 267 -5.35 19.09 9.70
N LYS A 268 -5.43 17.86 10.22
CA LYS A 268 -4.91 17.51 11.55
C LYS A 268 -3.42 17.84 11.69
N MET A 269 -2.61 17.58 10.66
CA MET A 269 -1.18 17.91 10.68
C MET A 269 -0.92 19.43 10.68
N ILE A 270 -1.68 20.20 9.91
CA ILE A 270 -1.54 21.67 9.90
C ILE A 270 -1.96 22.27 11.26
N LEU A 271 -2.96 21.68 11.91
CA LEU A 271 -3.48 22.16 13.19
C LEU A 271 -2.70 21.61 14.41
N ILE A 272 -1.55 20.96 14.20
CA ILE A 272 -0.83 20.22 15.26
C ILE A 272 -0.49 21.07 16.50
N ASP A 273 -0.16 22.35 16.31
CA ASP A 273 0.19 23.29 17.38
C ASP A 273 -1.03 24.00 18.00
N ILE A 274 -2.21 23.90 17.37
CA ILE A 274 -3.45 24.60 17.79
C ILE A 274 -4.41 23.64 18.49
N ILE A 275 -4.62 22.46 17.91
CA ILE A 275 -5.62 21.48 18.36
C ILE A 275 -5.01 20.07 18.37
N LYS A 276 -4.85 19.49 19.56
CA LYS A 276 -4.47 18.08 19.70
C LYS A 276 -5.70 17.19 19.55
N ILE A 277 -5.94 16.71 18.34
CA ILE A 277 -7.05 15.78 18.06
C ILE A 277 -6.68 14.38 18.57
N PRO A 278 -7.48 13.80 19.50
CA PRO A 278 -7.21 12.45 20.03
C PRO A 278 -7.20 11.39 18.94
N THR A 279 -6.27 10.43 19.03
CA THR A 279 -6.13 9.35 18.04
C THR A 279 -7.38 8.49 17.92
N LEU A 280 -8.08 8.23 19.03
CA LEU A 280 -9.35 7.49 19.03
C LEU A 280 -10.44 8.21 18.23
N LEU A 281 -10.50 9.54 18.29
CA LEU A 281 -11.44 10.32 17.49
C LEU A 281 -11.09 10.24 16.01
N SER A 282 -9.78 10.31 15.67
CA SER A 282 -9.32 10.09 14.30
C SER A 282 -9.72 8.71 13.78
N LEU A 283 -9.54 7.66 14.59
CA LEU A 283 -9.92 6.29 14.24
C LEU A 283 -11.41 6.19 13.90
N ILE A 284 -12.28 6.74 14.74
CA ILE A 284 -13.74 6.72 14.54
C ILE A 284 -14.11 7.46 13.25
N ILE A 285 -13.54 8.64 13.01
CA ILE A 285 -13.79 9.42 11.79
C ILE A 285 -13.36 8.64 10.55
N ILE A 286 -12.15 8.07 10.57
CA ILE A 286 -11.60 7.31 9.43
C ILE A 286 -12.45 6.09 9.13
N ILE A 287 -12.77 5.28 10.15
CA ILE A 287 -13.65 4.11 9.98
C ILE A 287 -15.02 4.56 9.46
N GLY A 288 -15.61 5.59 10.05
CA GLY A 288 -16.91 6.11 9.63
C GLY A 288 -16.95 6.50 8.16
N VAL A 289 -15.97 7.29 7.71
CA VAL A 289 -15.85 7.72 6.30
C VAL A 289 -15.70 6.52 5.37
N LEU A 290 -14.78 5.59 5.68
CA LEU A 290 -14.54 4.42 4.85
C LEU A 290 -15.76 3.49 4.80
N SER A 291 -16.41 3.24 5.94
CA SER A 291 -17.62 2.43 6.01
C SER A 291 -18.77 3.04 5.22
N VAL A 292 -18.98 4.37 5.31
CA VAL A 292 -20.01 5.06 4.51
C VAL A 292 -19.68 4.97 3.02
N SER A 293 -18.43 5.16 2.61
CA SER A 293 -18.04 5.03 1.20
C SER A 293 -18.24 3.62 0.65
N ILE A 294 -17.91 2.59 1.44
CA ILE A 294 -18.15 1.19 1.07
C ILE A 294 -19.66 0.91 1.00
N PHE A 295 -20.44 1.36 1.98
CA PHE A 295 -21.87 1.13 2.02
C PHE A 295 -22.61 1.80 0.86
N LEU A 296 -22.27 3.05 0.55
CA LEU A 296 -22.81 3.76 -0.62
C LEU A 296 -22.43 3.07 -1.93
N SER A 297 -21.20 2.55 -2.03
CA SER A 297 -20.73 1.79 -3.20
C SER A 297 -21.57 0.53 -3.44
N LEU A 298 -22.05 -0.12 -2.38
CA LEU A 298 -22.88 -1.33 -2.46
C LEU A 298 -24.34 -1.04 -2.81
N ILE A 299 -24.89 0.08 -2.32
CA ILE A 299 -26.31 0.44 -2.52
C ILE A 299 -26.55 1.13 -3.87
N LEU A 300 -25.58 1.94 -4.33
CA LEU A 300 -25.68 2.72 -5.56
C LEU A 300 -24.69 2.16 -6.59
N PRO A 301 -24.89 0.94 -7.13
CA PRO A 301 -23.96 0.38 -8.10
C PRO A 301 -23.83 1.28 -9.34
N LYS A 302 -22.59 1.40 -9.84
CA LYS A 302 -22.28 2.19 -11.03
C LYS A 302 -23.06 1.62 -12.23
N ASP A 303 -23.87 2.45 -12.89
CA ASP A 303 -24.57 2.06 -14.11
C ASP A 303 -23.54 1.59 -15.15
N LYS A 304 -23.68 0.35 -15.62
CA LYS A 304 -22.91 -0.17 -16.75
C LYS A 304 -23.34 0.57 -18.00
N LYS A 305 -22.63 1.64 -18.35
CA LYS A 305 -22.67 2.21 -19.70
C LYS A 305 -21.75 1.44 -20.63
#